data_AF-A0A151DYD3-F1
#
_entry.id   AF-A0A151DYD3-F1
#
_cell.length_a   1.000
_cell.length_b   1.000
_cell.length_c   1.000
_cell.angle_alpha   90.00
_cell.angle_beta   90.00
_cell.angle_gamma   90.00
#
_symmetry.space_group_name_H-M   'P 1'
#
loop_
_entity.id
_entity.type
_entity.pdbx_description
1 polymer ?
#
loop_
_entity_poly.entity_id
_entity_poly.type
_entity_poly.pdbx_seq_one_letter_code
_entity_poly.pdbx_strand_id
1 'polypeptide(L)'
;MYENKKRKVSSIKKICPQCTGKSVRLYQNKTINGKRRWVPTAWCCTDCHFLYTIASDTLMYPVGGKVFKKSCSGKCPNCDLKLVRLFRHKNPVRGKQEWISTAWYCSRCKYVWLDTEEKG
;
A
#
# COMPACT_ATOMS: atom_id res chain seq x y z
N MET A 1 -20.44 -21.25 -31.96
CA MET A 1 -20.19 -19.80 -32.15
C MET A 1 -19.87 -19.21 -30.79
N TYR A 2 -18.67 -18.67 -30.61
CA TYR A 2 -18.13 -18.28 -29.31
C TYR A 2 -18.80 -17.01 -28.79
N GLU A 3 -19.40 -17.11 -27.59
CA GLU A 3 -19.87 -15.96 -26.82
C GLU A 3 -18.67 -15.06 -26.46
N ASN A 4 -18.59 -13.91 -27.12
CA ASN A 4 -17.68 -12.83 -26.74
C ASN A 4 -18.22 -12.14 -25.48
N LYS A 5 -18.11 -12.81 -24.33
CA LYS A 5 -18.23 -12.15 -23.02
C LYS A 5 -17.05 -11.20 -22.89
N LYS A 6 -17.27 -9.91 -23.20
CA LYS A 6 -16.40 -8.80 -22.80
C LYS A 6 -16.13 -8.96 -21.30
N ARG A 7 -15.02 -9.61 -20.93
CA ARG A 7 -14.50 -9.59 -19.57
C ARG A 7 -14.30 -8.11 -19.27
N LYS A 8 -15.19 -7.52 -18.46
CA LYS A 8 -14.87 -6.31 -17.69
C LYS A 8 -13.50 -6.59 -17.12
N VAL A 9 -12.47 -5.91 -17.61
CA VAL A 9 -11.10 -6.03 -17.12
C VAL A 9 -11.19 -5.62 -15.66
N SER A 10 -11.41 -6.59 -14.77
CA SER A 10 -11.39 -6.37 -13.35
C SER A 10 -9.96 -5.94 -13.09
N SER A 11 -9.81 -4.65 -12.78
CA SER A 11 -8.51 -4.01 -12.72
C SER A 11 -7.54 -4.90 -11.96
N ILE A 12 -6.49 -5.38 -12.65
CA ILE A 12 -5.34 -6.16 -12.13
C ILE A 12 -4.82 -5.63 -10.77
N LYS A 13 -5.11 -4.37 -10.49
CA LYS A 13 -4.84 -3.58 -9.29
C LYS A 13 -5.23 -4.22 -7.95
N LYS A 14 -6.14 -5.19 -7.85
CA LYS A 14 -6.62 -5.73 -6.55
C LYS A 14 -6.08 -7.12 -6.17
N ILE A 15 -5.30 -7.75 -7.04
CA ILE A 15 -4.81 -9.12 -6.84
C ILE A 15 -3.33 -9.05 -6.48
N CYS A 16 -2.92 -9.81 -5.47
CA CYS A 16 -1.52 -9.94 -5.08
C CYS A 16 -0.75 -10.67 -6.19
N PRO A 17 0.36 -10.11 -6.71
CA PRO A 17 1.16 -10.79 -7.73
C PRO A 17 1.93 -12.00 -7.20
N GLN A 18 2.09 -12.14 -5.87
CA GLN A 18 2.82 -13.26 -5.26
C GLN A 18 1.92 -14.45 -4.92
N CYS A 19 0.77 -14.22 -4.28
CA CYS A 19 -0.10 -15.30 -3.81
C CYS A 19 -1.50 -15.31 -4.44
N THR A 20 -1.80 -14.40 -5.38
CA THR A 20 -3.14 -14.19 -5.96
C THR A 20 -4.24 -13.79 -4.98
N GLY A 21 -3.86 -13.58 -3.71
CA GLY A 21 -4.73 -13.12 -2.64
C GLY A 21 -5.19 -11.67 -2.79
N LYS A 22 -5.98 -11.20 -1.82
CA LYS A 22 -6.54 -9.85 -1.86
C LYS A 22 -5.47 -8.81 -1.54
N SER A 23 -5.50 -7.68 -2.27
CA SER A 23 -4.62 -6.54 -1.99
C SER A 23 -5.41 -5.26 -1.76
N VAL A 24 -4.94 -4.48 -0.78
CA VAL A 24 -5.50 -3.18 -0.41
C VAL A 24 -4.52 -2.06 -0.74
N ARG A 25 -5.05 -0.91 -1.10
CA ARG A 25 -4.24 0.26 -1.42
C ARG A 25 -3.88 1.02 -0.14
N LEU A 26 -2.62 1.41 -0.05
CA LEU A 26 -2.06 2.25 0.98
C LEU A 26 -1.92 3.69 0.46
N TYR A 27 -2.30 4.64 1.30
CA TYR A 27 -2.39 6.05 0.97
C TYR A 27 -1.53 6.89 1.91
N GLN A 28 -0.94 7.92 1.34
CA GLN A 28 -0.25 8.98 2.08
C GLN A 28 -1.17 10.18 2.20
N ASN A 29 -1.27 10.78 3.38
CA ASN A 29 -1.92 12.09 3.52
C ASN A 29 -0.91 13.20 3.18
N LYS A 30 -1.18 13.99 2.14
CA LYS A 30 -0.30 15.06 1.63
C LYS A 30 -1.09 16.35 1.43
N THR A 31 -0.46 17.48 1.72
CA THR A 31 -0.98 18.79 1.31
C THR A 31 -0.52 19.08 -0.11
N ILE A 32 -1.47 19.26 -1.04
CA ILE A 32 -1.22 19.61 -2.45
C ILE A 32 -2.07 20.84 -2.75
N ASN A 33 -1.42 21.92 -3.21
CA ASN A 33 -2.08 23.22 -3.49
C ASN A 33 -2.94 23.70 -2.31
N GLY A 34 -2.36 23.66 -1.10
CA GLY A 34 -3.01 24.09 0.14
C GLY A 34 -4.10 23.15 0.69
N LYS A 35 -4.45 22.06 -0.01
CA LYS A 35 -5.50 21.13 0.43
C LYS A 35 -4.93 19.76 0.79
N ARG A 36 -5.39 19.17 1.89
CA ARG A 36 -5.05 17.78 2.27
C ARG A 36 -5.71 16.81 1.30
N ARG A 37 -4.94 15.84 0.82
CA ARG A 37 -5.38 14.80 -0.13
C ARG A 37 -4.76 13.46 0.25
N TRP A 38 -5.55 12.40 0.07
CA TRP A 38 -5.09 11.02 0.17
C TRP A 38 -4.49 10.59 -1.16
N VAL A 39 -3.17 10.43 -1.19
CA VAL A 39 -2.42 10.08 -2.38
C VAL A 39 -2.13 8.59 -2.38
N PRO A 40 -2.60 7.82 -3.38
CA PRO A 40 -2.28 6.41 -3.50
C PRO A 40 -0.77 6.23 -3.63
N THR A 41 -0.17 5.38 -2.79
CA THR A 41 1.29 5.25 -2.72
C THR A 41 1.77 3.83 -2.97
N ALA A 42 1.11 2.82 -2.40
CA ALA A 42 1.50 1.42 -2.54
C ALA A 42 0.29 0.48 -2.43
N TRP A 43 0.52 -0.80 -2.65
CA TRP A 43 -0.40 -1.90 -2.39
C TRP A 43 0.21 -2.87 -1.39
N CYS A 44 -0.65 -3.46 -0.57
CA CYS A 44 -0.30 -4.49 0.38
C CYS A 44 -1.26 -5.67 0.19
N CYS A 45 -0.72 -6.86 0.02
CA CYS A 45 -1.51 -8.07 0.14
C CYS A 45 -1.96 -8.25 1.60
N THR A 46 -3.22 -8.58 1.82
CA THR A 46 -3.75 -8.86 3.16
C THR A 46 -3.39 -10.26 3.64
N ASP A 47 -2.97 -11.14 2.74
CA ASP A 47 -2.81 -12.57 3.04
C ASP A 47 -1.32 -12.91 3.22
N CYS A 48 -0.45 -12.46 2.31
CA CYS A 48 1.00 -12.70 2.38
C CYS A 48 1.83 -11.46 2.69
N HIS A 49 1.21 -10.31 2.94
CA HIS A 49 1.90 -9.04 3.25
C HIS A 49 2.86 -8.52 2.17
N PHE A 50 2.79 -9.05 0.94
CA PHE A 50 3.59 -8.55 -0.17
C PHE A 50 3.27 -7.09 -0.48
N LEU A 51 4.32 -6.27 -0.56
CA LEU A 51 4.26 -4.84 -0.78
C LEU A 51 4.75 -4.50 -2.19
N TYR A 52 3.93 -3.80 -2.95
CA TYR A 52 4.24 -3.45 -4.34
C TYR A 52 3.64 -2.12 -4.77
N THR A 53 4.15 -1.57 -5.86
CA THR A 53 3.60 -0.39 -6.55
C THR A 53 3.22 -0.75 -7.98
N ILE A 54 2.34 0.06 -8.57
CA ILE A 54 1.88 -0.11 -9.94
C ILE A 54 2.22 1.18 -10.68
N ALA A 55 3.15 1.11 -11.63
CA ALA A 55 3.56 2.25 -12.44
C ALA A 55 2.68 2.41 -13.69
N SER A 56 2.23 1.29 -14.25
CA SER A 56 1.26 1.18 -15.34
C SER A 56 0.43 -0.10 -15.14
N ASP A 57 -0.61 -0.30 -15.93
CA ASP A 57 -1.44 -1.51 -15.81
C ASP A 57 -0.66 -2.81 -16.07
N THR A 58 0.55 -2.72 -16.64
CA THR A 58 1.44 -3.84 -16.96
C THR A 58 2.71 -3.89 -16.12
N LEU A 59 3.04 -2.84 -15.35
CA LEU A 59 4.30 -2.73 -14.63
C LEU A 59 4.08 -2.61 -13.12
N MET A 60 4.53 -3.65 -12.40
CA MET A 60 4.53 -3.71 -10.95
C MET A 60 5.94 -3.89 -10.42
N TYR A 61 6.25 -3.24 -9.30
CA TYR A 61 7.55 -3.34 -8.65
C TYR A 61 7.39 -3.63 -7.16
N PRO A 62 8.13 -4.60 -6.60
CA PRO A 62 8.17 -4.80 -5.15
C PRO A 62 8.73 -3.55 -4.48
N VAL A 63 8.16 -3.19 -3.34
CA VAL A 63 8.62 -2.03 -2.54
C VAL A 63 8.80 -2.35 -1.06
N GLY A 64 8.82 -3.63 -0.69
CA GLY A 64 9.17 -4.03 0.67
C GLY A 64 10.60 -3.62 1.01
N GLY A 65 10.79 -3.00 2.17
CA GLY A 65 12.12 -2.75 2.71
C GLY A 65 12.63 -3.91 3.59
N LYS A 66 13.91 -3.85 3.97
CA LYS A 66 14.50 -4.76 4.97
C LYS A 66 13.72 -4.72 6.29
N VAL A 67 13.74 -5.80 7.07
CA VAL A 67 13.04 -5.87 8.37
C VAL A 67 13.32 -4.62 9.21
N PHE A 68 12.25 -3.88 9.54
CA PHE A 68 12.33 -2.62 10.26
C PHE A 68 11.86 -2.84 11.70
N LYS A 69 12.80 -2.86 12.64
CA LYS A 69 12.45 -2.90 14.07
C LYS A 69 11.84 -1.54 14.43
N LYS A 70 10.60 -1.58 14.91
CA LYS A 70 9.70 -0.45 15.28
C LYS A 70 10.33 0.60 16.23
N SER A 71 11.54 0.37 16.75
CA SER A 71 12.25 1.25 17.69
C SER A 71 12.91 2.48 17.05
N CYS A 72 12.90 2.63 15.72
CA CYS A 72 13.50 3.78 15.07
C CYS A 72 12.54 4.97 15.04
N SER A 73 13.05 6.12 15.45
CA SER A 73 12.54 7.51 15.53
C SER A 73 11.81 8.09 14.28
N GLY A 74 11.11 7.26 13.51
CA GLY A 74 10.46 7.63 12.26
C GLY A 74 11.46 7.95 11.15
N LYS A 75 12.69 7.40 11.18
CA LYS A 75 13.72 7.60 10.14
C LYS A 75 13.92 6.36 9.28
N CYS A 76 14.22 6.58 8.01
CA CYS A 76 14.47 5.52 7.03
C CYS A 76 15.80 4.84 7.32
N PRO A 77 15.86 3.51 7.44
CA PRO A 77 17.10 2.79 7.77
C PRO A 77 18.17 2.86 6.67
N ASN A 78 17.80 3.29 5.46
CA ASN A 78 18.70 3.33 4.31
C ASN A 78 19.18 4.73 3.94
N CYS A 79 18.52 5.79 4.40
CA CYS A 79 18.88 7.16 4.01
C CYS A 79 18.61 8.22 5.08
N ASP A 80 18.24 7.78 6.29
CA ASP A 80 17.93 8.58 7.48
C ASP A 80 16.83 9.65 7.35
N LEU A 81 16.25 9.78 6.16
CA LEU A 81 15.14 10.68 5.90
C LEU A 81 13.90 10.26 6.70
N LYS A 82 13.16 11.25 7.18
CA LYS A 82 11.93 11.01 7.94
C LYS A 82 10.91 10.21 7.12
N LEU A 83 10.50 9.08 7.65
CA LEU A 83 9.46 8.23 7.10
C LEU A 83 8.11 8.94 7.20
N VAL A 84 7.28 8.70 6.20
CA VAL A 84 5.90 9.16 6.18
C VAL A 84 4.98 7.99 6.46
N ARG A 85 3.88 8.29 7.15
CA ARG A 85 2.88 7.30 7.46
C ARG A 85 1.97 7.01 6.28
N LEU A 86 1.73 5.73 6.03
CA LEU A 86 0.75 5.21 5.11
C LEU A 86 -0.45 4.62 5.85
N PHE A 87 -1.61 4.78 5.24
CA PHE A 87 -2.89 4.40 5.80
C PHE A 87 -3.66 3.53 4.81
N ARG A 88 -4.36 2.52 5.32
CA ARG A 88 -5.36 1.79 4.54
C ARG A 88 -6.75 2.36 4.84
N HIS A 89 -7.58 2.37 3.82
CA HIS A 89 -8.98 2.72 3.96
C HIS A 89 -9.77 1.47 4.39
N LYS A 90 -10.58 1.59 5.45
CA LYS A 90 -11.55 0.57 5.87
C LYS A 90 -12.95 1.14 5.68
N ASN A 91 -13.73 0.51 4.80
CA ASN A 91 -15.17 0.75 4.72
C ASN A 91 -15.84 -0.16 5.75
N PRO A 92 -16.40 0.37 6.85
CA PRO A 92 -17.20 -0.45 7.74
C PRO A 92 -18.52 -0.83 7.08
N VAL A 93 -19.12 -1.95 7.51
CA VAL A 93 -20.44 -2.41 7.04
C VAL A 93 -21.54 -1.42 7.44
N ARG A 94 -21.35 -0.72 8.57
CA ARG A 94 -22.20 0.37 9.06
C ARG A 94 -21.30 1.47 9.64
N GLY A 95 -21.61 2.75 9.37
CA GLY A 95 -20.89 3.89 9.94
C GLY A 95 -19.99 4.66 8.96
N LYS A 96 -19.16 5.56 9.52
CA LYS A 96 -18.29 6.46 8.74
C LYS A 96 -16.99 5.77 8.34
N GLN A 97 -16.44 6.17 7.20
CA GLN A 97 -15.17 5.66 6.68
C GLN A 97 -14.01 5.91 7.65
N GLU A 98 -13.13 4.92 7.81
CA GLU A 98 -11.97 4.99 8.71
C GLU A 98 -10.64 4.83 7.96
N TRP A 99 -9.64 5.59 8.40
CA TRP A 99 -8.27 5.54 7.89
C TRP A 99 -7.36 4.94 8.95
N ILE A 100 -6.88 3.72 8.69
CA ILE A 100 -6.07 2.96 9.64
C ILE A 100 -4.61 3.11 9.25
N SER A 101 -3.83 3.61 10.21
CA SER A 101 -2.38 3.65 10.19
C SER A 101 -1.81 2.23 9.98
N THR A 102 -1.08 1.96 8.90
CA THR A 102 -0.65 0.57 8.57
C THR A 102 0.83 0.41 8.26
N ALA A 103 1.49 1.42 7.67
CA ALA A 103 2.87 1.26 7.21
C ALA A 103 3.65 2.57 7.24
N TRP A 104 4.97 2.46 7.16
CA TRP A 104 5.91 3.55 6.95
C TRP A 104 6.44 3.54 5.52
N TYR A 105 6.67 4.73 4.97
CA TYR A 105 7.15 4.92 3.61
C TYR A 105 8.28 5.94 3.55
N CYS A 106 9.35 5.60 2.85
CA CYS A 106 10.41 6.55 2.54
C CYS A 106 10.16 7.20 1.18
N SER A 107 10.00 8.52 1.14
CA SER A 107 9.81 9.25 -0.12
C SER A 107 11.05 9.24 -1.02
N ARG A 108 12.25 9.03 -0.46
CA ARG A 108 13.51 8.91 -1.21
C ARG A 108 13.71 7.50 -1.75
N CYS A 109 13.83 6.51 -0.87
CA CYS A 109 14.11 5.12 -1.24
C CYS A 109 12.91 4.38 -1.85
N LYS A 110 11.70 4.94 -1.74
CA LYS A 110 10.43 4.34 -2.18
C LYS A 110 10.03 3.04 -1.47
N TYR A 111 10.81 2.60 -0.49
CA TYR A 111 10.49 1.43 0.32
C TYR A 111 9.38 1.68 1.32
N VAL A 112 8.65 0.61 1.60
CA VAL A 112 7.53 0.52 2.52
C VAL A 112 7.84 -0.55 3.56
N TRP A 113 7.51 -0.26 4.81
CA TRP A 113 7.60 -1.17 5.94
C TRP A 113 6.25 -1.23 6.62
N LEU A 114 5.65 -2.42 6.68
CA LEU A 114 4.44 -2.61 7.48
C LEU A 114 4.77 -2.36 8.95
N ASP A 115 3.81 -1.80 9.68
CA ASP A 115 3.86 -1.95 11.12
C ASP A 115 3.65 -3.43 11.42
N THR A 116 4.73 -4.10 11.79
CA THR A 116 4.62 -5.43 12.36
C THR A 116 3.73 -5.34 13.59
N GLU A 117 2.51 -5.86 13.45
CA GLU A 117 1.72 -6.59 14.43
C GLU A 117 0.43 -7.10 13.77
N GLU A 118 0.52 -8.23 13.08
CA GLU A 118 -0.38 -9.34 13.41
C GLU A 118 0.55 -10.51 13.81
N LYS A 119 0.63 -10.73 15.12
CA LYS A 119 1.11 -11.98 15.71
C LYS A 119 0.07 -13.06 15.37
N GLY A 120 0.53 -14.25 14.99
CA GLY A 120 -0.23 -15.50 15.05
C GLY A 120 -1.00 -15.82 13.80
#